data_AF-A0A087TCJ7-F1
#
_entry.id   AF-A0A087TCJ7-F1
#
_cell.length_a   1.000
_cell.length_b   1.000
_cell.length_c   1.000
_cell.angle_alpha   90.00
_cell.angle_beta   90.00
_cell.angle_gamma   90.00
#
_symmetry.space_group_name_H-M   'P 1'
#
loop_
_entity.id
_entity.type
_entity.pdbx_description
1 polymer ?
#
loop_
_entity_poly.entity_id
_entity_poly.type
_entity_poly.pdbx_seq_one_letter_code
_entity_poly.pdbx_strand_id
1 'polypeptide(L)'
;MKMYILLCNLMVLLVLSVNRLARTETHSEALPNTPLSGTNKPRTRVVSTKYGDLRGFVTYLPNLQSVDVFLGIPYASPPISALRFMPPVTPSHWKGVRSADKFSPVCPQKPPDIRNETEALKRMPP
;
A
#
# COMPACT_ATOMS: atom_id res chain seq x y z
N MET A 1 -22.26 58.02 11.09
CA MET A 1 -21.86 57.45 9.78
C MET A 1 -20.36 57.13 9.66
N LYS A 2 -19.45 58.02 10.12
CA LYS A 2 -17.99 57.80 10.05
C LYS A 2 -17.44 56.59 10.86
N MET A 3 -18.14 56.16 11.91
CA MET A 3 -17.70 55.04 12.77
C MET A 3 -17.97 53.65 12.19
N TYR A 4 -19.05 53.47 11.40
CA TYR A 4 -19.38 52.20 10.75
C TYR A 4 -18.44 51.88 9.58
N ILE A 5 -17.93 52.90 8.89
CA ILE A 5 -16.95 52.74 7.80
C ILE A 5 -15.60 52.24 8.36
N LEU A 6 -15.19 52.72 9.54
CA LEU A 6 -13.95 52.29 10.18
C LEU A 6 -14.02 50.82 10.65
N LEU A 7 -15.16 50.42 11.23
CA LEU A 7 -15.42 49.03 11.62
C LEU A 7 -15.47 48.08 10.42
N CYS A 8 -16.04 48.51 9.29
CA CYS A 8 -16.08 47.71 8.07
C CYS A 8 -14.68 47.51 7.45
N ASN A 9 -13.85 48.57 7.41
CA ASN A 9 -12.48 48.46 6.93
C ASN A 9 -11.61 47.57 7.84
N LEU A 10 -11.81 47.64 9.17
CA LEU A 10 -11.09 46.79 10.12
C LEU A 10 -11.45 45.30 9.96
N MET A 11 -12.72 44.98 9.71
CA MET A 11 -13.17 43.61 9.47
C MET A 11 -12.64 43.05 8.14
N VAL A 12 -12.60 43.85 7.08
CA VAL A 12 -12.04 43.42 5.78
C VAL A 12 -10.53 43.14 5.89
N LEU A 13 -9.78 43.99 6.61
CA LEU A 13 -8.35 43.77 6.86
C LEU A 13 -8.08 42.51 7.70
N LEU A 14 -8.94 42.22 8.68
CA LEU A 14 -8.87 40.99 9.49
C LEU A 14 -9.09 39.73 8.63
N VAL A 15 -10.10 39.73 7.75
CA VAL A 15 -10.36 38.59 6.86
C VAL A 15 -9.23 38.37 5.85
N LEU A 16 -8.63 39.44 5.31
CA LEU A 16 -7.48 39.35 4.42
C LEU A 16 -6.19 38.87 5.14
N SER A 17 -6.04 39.21 6.42
CA SER A 17 -4.93 38.74 7.27
C SER A 17 -5.05 37.24 7.56
N VAL A 18 -6.25 36.75 7.88
CA VAL A 18 -6.48 35.33 8.18
C VAL A 18 -6.32 34.46 6.92
N ASN A 19 -6.76 34.93 5.75
CA ASN A 19 -6.60 34.21 4.49
C ASN A 19 -5.14 34.11 4.01
N ARG A 20 -4.21 34.96 4.49
CA ARG A 20 -2.77 34.86 4.18
C ARG A 20 -2.04 33.77 4.99
N LEU A 21 -2.58 33.31 6.11
CA LEU A 21 -1.97 32.21 6.90
C LEU A 21 -2.33 30.81 6.38
N ALA A 22 -3.34 30.68 5.51
CA ALA A 22 -3.83 29.38 5.03
C ALA A 22 -3.12 28.86 3.76
N ARG A 23 -2.13 29.59 3.21
CA ARG A 23 -1.42 29.21 1.99
C ARG A 23 0.05 28.89 2.30
N THR A 24 0.30 27.74 2.92
CA THR A 24 1.61 27.08 2.83
C THR A 24 1.56 26.12 1.63
N GLU A 25 2.11 26.58 0.52
CA GLU A 25 2.40 25.76 -0.65
C GLU A 25 3.44 24.69 -0.26
N THR A 26 3.02 23.44 -0.14
CA THR A 26 3.95 22.31 -0.15
C THR A 26 4.28 21.97 -1.60
N HIS A 27 5.09 22.79 -2.25
CA HIS A 27 5.73 22.42 -3.52
C HIS A 27 7.04 21.71 -3.16
N SER A 28 6.97 20.39 -2.96
CA SER A 28 8.18 19.56 -2.83
C SER A 28 8.57 19.05 -4.20
N GLU A 29 9.57 19.69 -4.77
CA GLU A 29 10.29 19.27 -5.96
C GLU A 29 11.07 17.99 -5.63
N ALA A 30 10.58 16.84 -6.09
CA ALA A 30 11.24 15.55 -5.88
C ALA A 30 12.16 15.23 -7.07
N LEU A 31 13.47 15.23 -6.82
CA LEU A 31 14.50 14.71 -7.72
C LEU A 31 14.31 13.21 -8.00
N PRO A 32 14.69 12.72 -9.20
CA PRO A 32 14.49 11.33 -9.58
C PRO A 32 15.60 10.46 -8.97
N ASN A 33 15.22 9.25 -8.57
CA ASN A 33 16.10 8.12 -8.23
C ASN A 33 16.47 7.98 -6.73
N THR A 34 15.50 7.60 -5.92
CA THR A 34 15.73 6.95 -4.61
C THR A 34 14.94 5.62 -4.61
N PRO A 35 15.50 4.49 -4.10
CA PRO A 35 14.77 3.23 -4.10
C PRO A 35 13.45 3.38 -3.33
N LEU A 36 12.33 3.07 -3.99
CA LEU A 36 10.95 3.25 -3.50
C LEU A 36 10.61 2.25 -2.39
N SER A 37 11.35 2.27 -1.28
CA SER A 37 11.02 1.57 -0.04
C SER A 37 10.51 2.59 0.99
N GLY A 38 9.47 3.32 0.62
CA GLY A 38 8.90 4.38 1.44
C GLY A 38 7.71 5.10 0.82
N THR A 39 6.97 4.47 -0.09
CA THR A 39 5.72 5.07 -0.57
C THR A 39 4.67 4.90 0.53
N ASN A 40 4.24 6.02 1.12
CA ASN A 40 3.15 6.06 2.08
C ASN A 40 1.84 5.73 1.33
N LYS A 41 1.59 4.45 1.09
CA LYS A 41 0.39 4.01 0.36
C LYS A 41 -0.84 4.19 1.25
N PRO A 42 -1.95 4.76 0.74
CA PRO A 42 -3.18 4.89 1.51
C PRO A 42 -3.66 3.51 1.99
N ARG A 43 -4.13 3.42 3.23
CA ARG A 43 -4.55 2.14 3.82
C ARG A 43 -6.01 1.84 3.47
N THR A 44 -6.32 0.56 3.28
CA THR A 44 -7.71 0.13 3.12
C THR A 44 -8.46 0.14 4.45
N ARG A 45 -9.78 0.02 4.39
CA ARG A 45 -10.60 -0.35 5.56
C ARG A 45 -10.14 -1.70 6.13
N VAL A 46 -10.44 -1.93 7.40
CA VAL A 46 -10.25 -3.27 7.98
C VAL A 46 -11.26 -4.22 7.35
N VAL A 47 -10.78 -5.37 6.87
CA VAL A 47 -11.61 -6.44 6.29
C VAL A 47 -11.48 -7.66 7.18
N SER A 48 -12.62 -8.19 7.63
CA SER A 48 -12.65 -9.40 8.44
C SER A 48 -12.69 -10.64 7.55
N THR A 49 -11.86 -11.63 7.89
CA THR A 49 -11.82 -12.94 7.23
C THR A 49 -12.15 -14.03 8.23
N LYS A 50 -12.37 -15.26 7.76
CA LYS A 50 -12.60 -16.42 8.63
C LYS A 50 -11.51 -16.65 9.70
N TYR A 51 -10.29 -16.17 9.48
CA TYR A 51 -9.15 -16.42 10.37
C TYR A 51 -8.70 -15.20 11.18
N GLY A 52 -9.26 -14.02 10.90
CA GLY A 52 -8.90 -12.77 11.55
C GLY A 52 -9.00 -11.56 10.63
N ASP A 53 -8.67 -10.40 11.18
CA ASP A 53 -8.82 -9.11 10.50
C ASP A 53 -7.57 -8.73 9.72
N LEU A 54 -7.77 -8.08 8.57
CA LEU A 54 -6.72 -7.66 7.64
C LEU A 54 -6.79 -6.18 7.32
N ARG A 55 -5.64 -5.58 7.05
CA ARG A 55 -5.53 -4.23 6.48
C ARG A 55 -4.47 -4.21 5.38
N GLY A 56 -4.87 -3.82 4.18
CA GLY A 56 -4.03 -3.69 3.01
C GLY A 56 -3.75 -2.23 2.66
N PHE A 57 -3.48 -1.97 1.38
CA PHE A 57 -3.30 -0.62 0.84
C PHE A 57 -4.10 -0.42 -0.45
N VAL A 58 -4.43 0.83 -0.74
CA VAL A 58 -5.11 1.25 -1.97
C VAL A 58 -4.06 1.65 -2.99
N THR A 59 -4.20 1.16 -4.22
CA THR A 59 -3.36 1.56 -5.36
C THR A 59 -4.21 2.20 -6.44
N TYR A 60 -3.63 3.15 -7.17
CA TYR A 60 -4.27 3.83 -8.30
C TYR A 60 -3.53 3.44 -9.57
N LEU A 61 -4.27 3.02 -10.58
CA LEU A 61 -3.72 2.73 -11.90
C LEU A 61 -4.16 3.83 -12.88
N PRO A 62 -3.35 4.17 -13.90
CA PRO A 62 -3.76 5.09 -14.94
C PRO A 62 -5.07 4.62 -15.59
N ASN A 63 -6.03 5.53 -15.74
CA ASN A 63 -7.31 5.29 -16.40
C ASN A 63 -8.20 4.21 -15.76
N LEU A 64 -7.98 3.88 -14.48
CA LEU A 64 -8.73 2.86 -13.76
C LEU A 64 -9.19 3.39 -12.39
N GLN A 65 -10.21 2.72 -11.83
CA GLN A 65 -10.61 2.96 -10.45
C GLN A 65 -9.51 2.49 -9.48
N SER A 66 -9.54 3.03 -8.27
CA SER A 66 -8.68 2.59 -7.18
C SER A 66 -8.92 1.11 -6.86
N VAL A 67 -7.85 0.38 -6.58
CA VAL A 67 -7.90 -1.04 -6.24
C VAL A 67 -7.39 -1.24 -4.82
N ASP A 68 -8.17 -1.97 -4.03
CA ASP A 68 -7.76 -2.44 -2.72
C ASP A 68 -6.85 -3.67 -2.87
N VAL A 69 -5.63 -3.58 -2.35
CA VAL A 69 -4.61 -4.62 -2.48
C VAL A 69 -4.31 -5.23 -1.12
N PHE A 70 -4.40 -6.55 -1.04
CA PHE A 70 -4.04 -7.34 0.13
C PHE A 70 -3.04 -8.43 -0.26
N LEU A 71 -1.82 -8.34 0.29
CA LEU A 71 -0.69 -9.20 -0.04
C LEU A 71 -0.30 -10.08 1.16
N GLY A 72 0.19 -11.29 0.89
CA GLY A 72 0.78 -12.16 1.91
C GLY A 72 -0.22 -12.69 2.95
N ILE A 73 -1.47 -12.93 2.53
CA ILE A 73 -2.51 -13.48 3.41
C ILE A 73 -2.28 -14.99 3.57
N PRO A 74 -2.14 -15.51 4.81
CA PRO A 74 -1.98 -16.94 5.04
C PRO A 74 -3.32 -17.66 4.79
N TYR A 75 -3.32 -18.63 3.88
CA TYR A 75 -4.49 -19.45 3.56
C TYR A 75 -4.39 -20.89 4.10
N ALA A 76 -3.18 -21.33 4.46
CA ALA A 76 -2.87 -22.63 5.01
C ALA A 76 -1.75 -22.51 6.06
N SER A 77 -1.64 -23.51 6.93
CA SER A 77 -0.51 -23.65 7.85
C SER A 77 0.78 -23.95 7.07
N PRO A 78 1.94 -23.43 7.51
CA PRO A 78 3.21 -23.65 6.81
C PRO A 78 3.53 -25.16 6.65
N PRO A 79 3.84 -25.66 5.44
CA PRO A 79 4.09 -27.08 5.19
C PRO A 79 5.51 -27.49 5.59
N ILE A 80 5.88 -27.24 6.84
CA ILE A 80 7.21 -27.48 7.39
C ILE A 80 7.24 -28.77 8.20
N SER A 81 8.42 -29.40 8.30
CA SER A 81 8.65 -30.62 9.09
C SER A 81 7.66 -31.74 8.74
N ALA A 82 6.91 -32.26 9.71
CA ALA A 82 5.92 -33.33 9.56
C ALA A 82 4.78 -33.00 8.57
N LEU A 83 4.55 -31.73 8.25
CA LEU A 83 3.55 -31.32 7.26
C LEU A 83 4.09 -31.33 5.82
N ARG A 84 5.39 -31.57 5.62
CA ARG A 84 5.96 -31.66 4.27
C ARG A 84 5.36 -32.87 3.56
N PHE A 85 4.87 -32.65 2.33
CA PHE A 85 4.19 -33.65 1.50
C PHE A 85 2.84 -34.14 2.04
N MET A 86 2.30 -33.49 3.07
CA MET A 86 0.93 -33.73 3.54
C MET A 86 -0.05 -32.75 2.88
N PRO A 87 -1.36 -33.06 2.87
CA PRO A 87 -2.38 -32.10 2.46
C PRO A 87 -2.29 -30.78 3.26
N PRO A 88 -2.68 -29.64 2.64
CA PRO A 88 -2.65 -28.35 3.32
C PRO A 88 -3.60 -28.35 4.52
N VAL A 89 -3.09 -27.89 5.66
CA VAL A 89 -3.86 -27.77 6.90
C VAL A 89 -4.35 -26.34 7.07
N THR A 90 -5.51 -26.16 7.70
CA THR A 90 -6.07 -24.85 8.07
C THR A 90 -5.04 -23.99 8.82
N PRO A 91 -4.90 -22.69 8.52
CA PRO A 91 -4.00 -21.80 9.24
C PRO A 91 -4.53 -21.47 10.63
N SER A 92 -3.63 -21.13 11.54
CA SER A 92 -4.00 -20.59 12.85
C SER A 92 -4.67 -19.23 12.71
N HIS A 93 -5.68 -18.98 13.55
CA HIS A 93 -6.27 -17.66 13.70
C HIS A 93 -5.25 -16.67 14.27
N TRP A 94 -5.32 -15.40 13.88
CA TRP A 94 -4.50 -14.35 14.48
C TRP A 94 -5.37 -13.35 15.24
N LYS A 95 -4.77 -12.74 16.27
CA LYS A 95 -5.42 -11.68 17.05
C LYS A 95 -5.09 -10.30 16.46
N GLY A 96 -6.06 -9.39 16.52
CA GLY A 96 -5.93 -8.04 16.00
C GLY A 96 -5.90 -7.96 14.48
N VAL A 97 -5.48 -6.80 13.96
CA VAL A 97 -5.46 -6.52 12.53
C VAL A 97 -4.08 -6.82 11.96
N ARG A 98 -3.99 -7.79 11.05
CA ARG A 98 -2.75 -8.15 10.35
C ARG A 98 -2.52 -7.26 9.14
N SER A 99 -1.30 -6.75 8.98
CA SER A 99 -0.89 -5.99 7.80
C SER A 99 -0.73 -6.93 6.60
N ALA A 100 -1.40 -6.60 5.50
CA ALA A 100 -1.39 -7.32 4.23
C ALA A 100 -0.84 -6.41 3.11
N ASP A 101 0.31 -5.80 3.35
CA ASP A 101 0.94 -4.80 2.47
C ASP A 101 2.20 -5.31 1.76
N LYS A 102 2.64 -6.54 2.08
CA LYS A 102 3.88 -7.13 1.56
C LYS A 102 3.66 -8.54 1.06
N PHE A 103 4.36 -8.91 -0.02
CA PHE A 103 4.42 -10.29 -0.47
C PHE A 103 5.06 -11.18 0.58
N SER A 104 4.53 -12.39 0.73
CA SER A 104 5.18 -13.45 1.50
C SER A 104 6.31 -14.09 0.70
N PRO A 105 7.26 -14.79 1.36
CA PRO A 105 8.29 -15.55 0.68
C PRO A 105 7.70 -16.53 -0.33
N VAL A 106 8.34 -16.64 -1.49
CA VAL A 106 8.00 -17.64 -2.52
C VAL A 106 8.46 -19.03 -2.08
N CYS A 107 7.88 -20.07 -2.69
CA CYS A 107 8.31 -21.45 -2.46
C CYS A 107 9.77 -21.66 -2.91
N PRO A 108 10.54 -22.53 -2.22
CA PRO A 108 11.87 -22.92 -2.66
C PRO A 108 11.83 -23.54 -4.06
N GLN A 109 12.63 -23.00 -4.97
CA GLN A 109 12.77 -23.45 -6.36
C GLN A 109 14.20 -23.23 -6.84
N LYS A 110 14.66 -24.06 -7.78
CA LYS A 110 15.91 -23.80 -8.50
C LYS A 110 15.58 -22.88 -9.68
N PRO A 111 16.08 -21.63 -9.71
CA PRO A 111 15.83 -20.76 -10.85
C PRO A 111 16.47 -21.34 -12.12
N PRO A 112 15.82 -21.22 -13.30
CA PRO A 112 16.42 -21.64 -14.55
C PRO A 112 17.64 -20.78 -14.91
N ASP A 113 18.60 -21.34 -15.63
CA ASP A 113 19.66 -20.55 -16.25
C ASP A 113 19.11 -19.87 -17.51
N ILE A 114 18.89 -18.56 -17.41
CA ILE A 114 18.31 -17.72 -18.47
C ILE A 114 19.36 -16.91 -19.22
N ARG A 115 20.66 -17.18 -19.06
CA ARG A 115 21.70 -16.45 -19.80
C ARG A 115 21.59 -16.64 -21.32
N ASN A 116 21.08 -17.79 -21.76
CA ASN A 116 20.74 -18.06 -23.15
C ASN A 116 19.27 -18.50 -23.22
N GLU A 117 18.38 -17.54 -23.50
CA GLU A 117 16.93 -17.75 -23.50
C GLU A 117 16.50 -18.84 -24.49
N THR A 118 17.10 -18.90 -25.68
CA THR A 118 16.78 -19.90 -26.70
C THR A 118 17.05 -21.33 -26.20
N GLU A 119 18.16 -21.54 -25.49
CA GLU A 119 18.47 -22.85 -24.89
C GLU A 119 17.66 -23.14 -23.61
N ALA A 120 17.31 -22.10 -22.86
CA ALA A 120 16.45 -22.21 -21.69
C ALA A 120 15.02 -22.67 -22.08
N LEU A 121 14.47 -22.09 -23.15
CA LEU A 121 13.13 -22.42 -23.66
C LEU A 121 13.03 -23.87 -24.15
N LYS A 122 14.12 -24.45 -24.69
CA LYS A 122 14.15 -25.88 -25.08
C LYS A 122 14.03 -26.84 -23.89
N ARG A 123 14.38 -26.41 -22.68
CA ARG A 123 14.38 -27.24 -21.45
C ARG A 123 13.13 -27.06 -20.60
N MET A 124 12.38 -25.98 -20.81
CA MET A 124 11.12 -25.79 -20.11
C MET A 124 10.09 -26.76 -20.68
N PRO A 125 9.38 -27.54 -19.84
CA PRO A 125 8.26 -28.35 -20.33
C PRO A 125 7.20 -27.44 -20.98
N PRO A 126 6.56 -27.90 -22.07
CA PRO A 126 5.56 -27.11 -22.80
C PRO A 126 4.30 -26.82 -21.98
#